data_AF-A0A5D2IEE2-F1
#
_entry.id   AF-A0A5D2IEE2-F1
#
_cell.length_a   1.000
_cell.length_b   1.000
_cell.length_c   1.000
_cell.angle_alpha   90.00
_cell.angle_beta   90.00
_cell.angle_gamma   90.00
#
_symmetry.space_group_name_H-M   'P 1'
#
loop_
_entity.id
_entity.type
_entity.pdbx_description
1 polymer ?
#
loop_
_entity_poly.entity_id
_entity_poly.type
_entity_poly.pdbx_seq_one_letter_code
_entity_poly.pdbx_strand_id
1 'polypeptide(L)'
;MLKIFKKKTSPKGEIEGALLKYLGVERNEVTKDGLFSVGEMECMGCCVNAPMIAVADYTNGSEGYTYNYYEDVTTQRVVEIVEIVAVGFCQEN
;
A
#
# COMPACT_ATOMS: atom_id res chain seq x y z
N MET A 1 10.41 -3.94 -4.95
CA MET A 1 9.53 -2.76 -5.10
C MET A 1 8.18 -3.10 -4.49
N LEU A 2 7.57 -2.18 -3.77
CA LEU A 2 6.29 -2.35 -3.11
C LEU A 2 5.20 -1.60 -3.87
N LYS A 3 4.12 -2.29 -4.18
CA LYS A 3 2.92 -1.65 -4.73
C LYS A 3 1.81 -1.67 -3.69
N ILE A 4 1.33 -0.49 -3.34
CA ILE A 4 0.18 -0.34 -2.45
C ILE A 4 -1.04 -0.11 -3.32
N PHE A 5 -1.99 -1.04 -3.27
CA PHE A 5 -3.23 -0.94 -4.01
C PHE A 5 -4.39 -0.60 -3.08
N LYS A 6 -5.18 0.42 -3.43
CA LYS A 6 -6.41 0.78 -2.72
C LYS A 6 -7.64 0.42 -3.57
N LYS A 7 -8.70 -0.07 -2.92
CA LYS A 7 -9.97 -0.40 -3.56
C LYS A 7 -10.77 0.84 -3.94
N LYS A 8 -11.09 1.02 -5.23
CA LYS A 8 -11.84 2.17 -5.75
C LYS A 8 -13.19 2.42 -5.06
N THR A 9 -13.94 1.36 -4.76
CA THR A 9 -15.33 1.44 -4.28
C THR A 9 -15.51 1.76 -2.79
N SER A 10 -14.43 1.93 -2.01
CA SER A 10 -14.54 2.35 -0.61
C SER A 10 -14.81 3.87 -0.50
N PRO A 11 -15.80 4.33 0.30
CA PRO A 11 -16.24 5.73 0.37
C PRO A 11 -15.22 6.74 0.92
N LYS A 12 -14.00 6.31 1.27
CA LYS A 12 -12.95 7.17 1.83
C LYS A 12 -11.80 7.36 0.84
N GLY A 13 -11.90 8.40 0.00
CA GLY A 13 -10.76 8.93 -0.76
C GLY A 13 -9.64 9.51 0.11
N GLU A 14 -9.91 9.67 1.42
CA GLU A 14 -8.97 10.21 2.41
C GLU A 14 -7.73 9.34 2.62
N ILE A 15 -7.85 8.01 2.48
CA ILE A 15 -6.72 7.08 2.72
C ILE A 15 -5.67 7.21 1.62
N GLU A 16 -6.11 7.29 0.37
CA GLU A 16 -5.22 7.52 -0.76
C GLU A 16 -4.54 8.89 -0.63
N GLY A 17 -5.29 9.93 -0.30
CA GLY A 17 -4.72 11.26 -0.06
C GLY A 17 -3.68 11.27 1.07
N ALA A 18 -3.92 10.53 2.15
CA ALA A 18 -2.96 10.39 3.24
C ALA A 18 -1.67 9.68 2.77
N LEU A 19 -1.79 8.59 2.00
CA LEU A 19 -0.64 7.87 1.43
C LEU A 19 0.17 8.73 0.47
N LEU A 20 -0.48 9.37 -0.49
CA LEU A 20 0.18 10.24 -1.49
C LEU A 20 0.87 11.42 -0.79
N LYS A 21 0.24 11.99 0.24
CA LYS A 21 0.83 13.08 1.03
C LYS A 21 2.02 12.61 1.86
N TYR A 22 1.95 11.42 2.46
CA TYR A 22 3.03 10.86 3.27
C TYR A 22 4.25 10.49 2.42
N LEU A 23 4.01 9.81 1.30
CA LEU A 23 5.07 9.40 0.36
C LEU A 23 5.56 10.53 -0.54
N GLY A 24 4.78 11.63 -0.66
CA GLY A 24 5.12 12.78 -1.49
C GLY A 24 5.15 12.48 -2.99
N VAL A 25 4.26 11.59 -3.46
CA VAL A 25 4.16 11.14 -4.85
C VAL A 25 2.74 11.26 -5.39
N GLU A 26 2.59 11.28 -6.71
CA GLU A 26 1.30 11.17 -7.36
C GLU A 26 0.87 9.70 -7.58
N ARG A 27 -0.38 9.50 -8.02
CA ARG A 27 -0.90 8.17 -8.34
C ARG A 27 -0.09 7.54 -9.46
N ASN A 28 0.22 6.26 -9.31
CA ASN A 28 1.06 5.48 -10.23
C ASN A 28 2.49 6.01 -10.38
N GLU A 29 2.92 6.92 -9.52
CA GLU A 29 4.30 7.37 -9.45
C GLU A 29 5.08 6.52 -8.42
N VAL A 30 6.38 6.39 -8.66
CA VAL A 30 7.30 5.69 -7.77
C VAL A 30 8.00 6.72 -6.89
N THR A 31 8.09 6.46 -5.60
CA THR A 31 8.87 7.29 -4.66
C THR A 31 10.30 7.46 -5.13
N LYS A 32 10.94 8.59 -4.78
CA LYS A 32 12.35 8.85 -5.13
C LYS A 32 13.29 7.73 -4.67
N ASP A 33 12.94 7.03 -3.61
CA ASP A 33 13.71 5.91 -3.07
C ASP A 33 13.56 4.62 -3.90
N GLY A 34 12.67 4.58 -4.89
CA GLY A 34 12.40 3.40 -5.72
C GLY A 34 11.66 2.27 -4.98
N LEU A 35 11.30 2.49 -3.72
CA LEU A 35 10.74 1.46 -2.86
C LEU A 35 9.23 1.33 -2.98
N PHE A 36 8.49 2.43 -3.01
CA PHE A 36 7.02 2.42 -2.97
C PHE A 36 6.39 3.01 -4.22
N SER A 37 5.22 2.49 -4.56
CA SER A 37 4.31 3.09 -5.54
C SER A 37 2.87 2.91 -5.09
N VAL A 38 2.04 3.92 -5.32
CA VAL A 38 0.62 3.92 -4.93
C VAL A 38 -0.22 3.75 -6.19
N GLY A 39 -1.00 2.68 -6.23
CA GLY A 39 -1.91 2.38 -7.33
C GLY A 39 -3.35 2.28 -6.86
N GLU A 40 -4.28 2.58 -7.77
CA GLU A 40 -5.70 2.31 -7.57
C GLU A 40 -6.06 0.98 -8.22
N MET A 41 -6.77 0.12 -7.50
CA MET A 41 -7.29 -1.14 -8.03
C MET A 41 -8.81 -1.18 -7.83
N GLU A 42 -9.48 -1.83 -8.77
CA GLU A 42 -10.93 -2.00 -8.75
C GLU A 42 -11.34 -3.04 -7.67
N CYS A 43 -12.34 -3.88 -7.95
CA CYS A 43 -12.87 -4.81 -6.98
C CYS A 43 -11.86 -5.88 -6.55
N MET A 44 -11.36 -5.81 -5.30
CA MET A 44 -10.55 -6.86 -4.66
C MET A 44 -11.39 -7.92 -3.92
N GLY A 45 -12.67 -8.11 -4.25
CA GLY A 45 -13.52 -9.14 -3.62
C GLY A 45 -13.94 -8.88 -2.16
N CYS A 46 -13.27 -8.00 -1.42
CA CYS A 46 -13.58 -7.71 -0.01
C CYS A 46 -14.56 -6.54 0.13
N CYS A 47 -15.82 -6.73 -0.29
CA CYS A 47 -16.86 -5.68 -0.20
C CYS A 47 -17.37 -5.43 1.21
N VAL A 48 -17.10 -6.34 2.14
CA VAL A 48 -17.60 -6.30 3.53
C VAL A 48 -16.71 -5.51 4.49
N ASN A 49 -15.40 -5.42 4.25
CA ASN A 49 -14.42 -4.86 5.19
C ASN A 49 -13.73 -3.59 4.65
N ALA A 50 -14.47 -2.73 3.94
CA ALA A 50 -13.95 -1.43 3.51
C ALA A 50 -13.80 -0.48 4.71
N PRO A 51 -12.70 0.28 4.81
CA PRO A 51 -11.58 0.45 3.87
C PRO A 51 -10.46 -0.62 3.95
N MET A 52 -9.84 -0.92 2.80
CA MET A 52 -8.70 -1.85 2.71
C MET A 52 -7.58 -1.36 1.79
N ILE A 53 -6.36 -1.82 2.07
CA ILE A 53 -5.19 -1.69 1.20
C ILE A 53 -4.57 -3.07 0.98
N ALA A 54 -3.93 -3.26 -0.17
CA ALA A 54 -3.09 -4.43 -0.42
C ALA A 54 -1.65 -3.99 -0.66
N VAL A 55 -0.70 -4.66 0.01
CA VAL A 55 0.73 -4.42 -0.16
C VAL A 55 1.30 -5.60 -0.92
N ALA A 56 1.72 -5.34 -2.15
CA ALA A 56 2.42 -6.28 -3.00
C ALA A 56 3.92 -6.07 -2.87
N ASP A 57 4.62 -7.06 -2.34
CA ASP A 57 6.06 -7.05 -2.22
C ASP A 57 6.70 -7.81 -3.38
N TYR A 58 7.43 -7.06 -4.23
CA TYR A 58 8.21 -7.58 -5.34
C TYR A 58 9.73 -7.54 -5.08
N THR A 59 10.19 -7.45 -3.84
CA THR A 59 11.64 -7.39 -3.55
C THR A 59 12.36 -8.70 -3.84
N ASN A 60 11.79 -9.84 -3.47
CA ASN A 60 12.40 -11.16 -3.61
C ASN A 60 12.12 -11.86 -4.96
N GLY A 61 11.82 -11.08 -6.00
CA GLY A 61 11.54 -11.62 -7.35
C GLY A 61 10.34 -12.57 -7.39
N SER A 62 10.37 -13.54 -8.32
CA SER A 62 9.27 -14.50 -8.52
C SER A 62 9.15 -15.56 -7.41
N GLU A 63 10.19 -15.75 -6.60
CA GLU A 63 10.24 -16.81 -5.58
C GLU A 63 9.76 -16.34 -4.21
N GLY A 64 9.84 -15.03 -3.92
CA GLY A 64 9.42 -14.45 -2.64
C GLY A 64 8.37 -13.35 -2.77
N TYR A 65 7.56 -13.38 -3.82
CA TYR A 65 6.44 -12.46 -3.99
C TYR A 65 5.41 -12.66 -2.88
N THR A 66 5.09 -11.60 -2.14
CA THR A 66 4.01 -11.62 -1.15
C THR A 66 2.96 -10.58 -1.47
N TYR A 67 1.69 -10.92 -1.22
CA TYR A 67 0.56 -10.02 -1.43
C TYR A 67 -0.31 -10.01 -0.18
N ASN A 68 -0.11 -8.98 0.64
CA ASN A 68 -0.73 -8.87 1.96
C ASN A 68 -1.94 -7.96 1.89
N TYR A 69 -3.09 -8.45 2.34
CA TYR A 69 -4.31 -7.66 2.47
C TYR A 69 -4.44 -7.09 3.88
N TYR A 70 -4.59 -5.78 3.98
CA TYR A 70 -4.88 -5.09 5.23
C TYR A 70 -6.29 -4.50 5.14
N GLU A 71 -7.19 -5.07 5.91
CA GLU A 71 -8.60 -4.69 5.99
C GLU A 71 -8.88 -3.84 7.22
N ASP A 72 -9.99 -3.10 7.22
CA ASP A 72 -10.41 -2.20 8.32
C ASP A 72 -9.34 -1.16 8.72
N VAL A 73 -8.67 -0.58 7.73
CA VAL A 73 -7.55 0.34 7.95
C VAL A 73 -7.98 1.80 8.02
N THR A 74 -7.49 2.52 9.03
CA THR A 74 -7.67 3.98 9.12
C THR A 74 -6.56 4.72 8.38
N THR A 75 -6.73 6.04 8.14
CA THR A 75 -5.69 6.88 7.53
C THR A 75 -4.36 6.82 8.29
N GLN A 76 -4.42 6.78 9.63
CA GLN A 76 -3.25 6.61 10.50
C GLN A 76 -2.64 5.22 10.34
N ARG A 77 -3.48 4.17 10.42
CA ARG A 77 -3.00 2.79 10.34
C ARG A 77 -2.31 2.48 9.02
N VAL A 78 -2.77 3.09 7.93
CA VAL A 78 -2.14 2.94 6.61
C VAL A 78 -0.72 3.50 6.60
N VAL A 79 -0.46 4.65 7.23
CA VAL A 79 0.90 5.20 7.36
C VAL A 79 1.78 4.27 8.19
N GLU A 80 1.27 3.77 9.32
CA GLU A 80 1.99 2.81 10.16
C GLU A 80 2.33 1.52 9.40
N ILE A 81 1.43 1.00 8.57
CA ILE A 81 1.69 -0.19 7.75
C ILE A 81 2.84 0.07 6.78
N VAL A 82 2.85 1.24 6.13
CA VAL A 82 3.94 1.63 5.23
C VAL A 82 5.27 1.73 5.97
N GLU A 83 5.28 2.28 7.18
CA GLU A 83 6.47 2.36 8.02
C GLU A 83 6.96 0.97 8.46
N ILE A 84 6.06 0.10 8.95
CA ILE A 84 6.40 -1.27 9.35
C ILE A 84 7.00 -2.04 8.17
N VAL A 85 6.37 -1.91 7.01
CA VAL A 85 6.84 -2.54 5.78
C VAL A 85 8.21 -1.97 5.40
N ALA A 86 8.40 -0.64 5.43
CA ALA A 86 9.69 0.01 5.16
C ALA A 86 10.80 -0.42 6.14
N VAL A 87 10.48 -0.54 7.43
CA VAL A 87 11.42 -0.98 8.48
C VAL A 87 11.75 -2.46 8.34
N GLY A 88 10.77 -3.30 7.97
CA GLY A 88 11.00 -4.71 7.64
C GLY A 88 12.09 -4.87 6.57
N PHE A 89 12.11 -3.99 5.55
CA PHE A 89 13.21 -3.96 4.57
C PHE A 89 14.56 -3.52 5.13
N CYS A 90 14.57 -2.71 6.19
CA CYS A 90 15.81 -2.24 6.80
C CYS A 90 16.45 -3.29 7.73
N GLN A 91 15.71 -4.30 8.22
CA GLN A 91 16.25 -5.30 9.15
C GLN A 91 16.77 -6.59 8.48
N GLU A 92 16.59 -6.75 7.17
CA GLU A 92 17.15 -7.87 6.39
C GLU A 92 18.42 -7.49 5.59
N ASN A 93 19.08 -6.36 5.90
CA ASN A 93 20.39 -6.00 5.34
C ASN A 93 21.51 -6.06 6.37
#